data_AF-A0A529I241-F1
#
_entry.id   AF-A0A529I241-F1
#
_cell.length_a   1.000
_cell.length_b   1.000
_cell.length_c   1.000
_cell.angle_alpha   90.00
_cell.angle_beta   90.00
_cell.angle_gamma   90.00
#
_symmetry.space_group_name_H-M   'P 1'
#
loop_
_entity.id
_entity.type
_entity.pdbx_description
1 polymer ?
#
loop_
_entity_poly.entity_id
_entity_poly.type
_entity_poly.pdbx_seq_one_letter_code
_entity_poly.pdbx_strand_id
1 'polypeptide(L)'
;MDTNVVIVGAGPAGLAVGACLRRAGVDFIMLEKADQVAPAWRRHYRRLHLHTVKSFSSLPFVPFPSDHPRYVPREKVVAYLDAYA
;
A
#
# COMPACT_ATOMS: atom_id res chain seq x y z
N MET A 1 -5.10 18.17 16.04
CA MET A 1 -5.73 17.55 14.86
C MET A 1 -6.93 16.80 15.39
N ASP A 2 -8.13 17.35 15.19
CA ASP A 2 -9.37 16.65 15.50
C ASP A 2 -9.86 15.99 14.21
N THR A 3 -9.90 14.66 14.19
CA THR A 3 -10.51 13.90 13.08
C THR A 3 -11.42 12.82 13.64
N ASN A 4 -12.53 12.58 12.95
CA ASN A 4 -13.47 11.51 13.25
C ASN A 4 -13.16 10.23 12.46
N VAL A 5 -12.06 10.21 11.69
CA VAL A 5 -11.69 9.08 10.83
C VAL A 5 -10.41 8.44 11.34
N VAL A 6 -10.52 7.18 11.73
CA VAL A 6 -9.40 6.33 12.13
C VAL A 6 -9.29 5.17 11.15
N ILE A 7 -8.11 5.03 10.54
CA ILE A 7 -7.75 3.87 9.71
C ILE A 7 -6.93 2.92 10.57
N VAL A 8 -7.39 1.67 10.69
CA VAL A 8 -6.68 0.63 11.43
C VAL A 8 -5.96 -0.29 10.44
N GLY A 9 -4.63 -0.22 10.46
CA GLY A 9 -3.70 -0.99 9.64
C GLY A 9 -3.08 -0.19 8.50
N ALA A 10 -1.75 -0.24 8.38
CA ALA A 10 -0.97 0.38 7.30
C ALA A 10 -0.60 -0.65 6.21
N GLY A 11 -1.54 -1.56 5.90
CA GLY A 11 -1.45 -2.44 4.74
C GLY A 11 -1.94 -1.76 3.45
N PRO A 12 -1.94 -2.46 2.31
CA PRO A 12 -2.39 -1.90 1.03
C PRO A 12 -3.79 -1.26 1.09
N ALA A 13 -4.72 -1.88 1.82
CA ALA A 13 -6.07 -1.34 1.98
C ALA A 13 -6.08 -0.01 2.77
N GLY A 14 -5.36 0.05 3.89
CA GLY A 14 -5.28 1.28 4.70
C GLY A 14 -4.59 2.41 3.95
N LEU A 15 -3.50 2.11 3.24
CA LEU A 15 -2.80 3.07 2.38
C LEU A 15 -3.72 3.59 1.27
N ALA A 16 -4.46 2.71 0.58
CA ALA A 16 -5.40 3.10 -0.45
C ALA A 16 -6.51 4.02 0.08
N VAL A 17 -7.09 3.70 1.24
CA VAL A 17 -8.11 4.53 1.89
C VAL A 17 -7.52 5.89 2.29
N GLY A 18 -6.34 5.90 2.90
CA GLY A 18 -5.65 7.13 3.29
C GLY A 18 -5.36 8.05 2.10
N ALA A 19 -4.91 7.50 0.97
CA ALA A 19 -4.70 8.28 -0.24
C ALA A 19 -6.01 8.85 -0.80
N CYS A 20 -7.09 8.07 -0.81
CA CYS A 20 -8.41 8.54 -1.23
C CYS A 20 -8.94 9.67 -0.34
N LEU A 21 -8.82 9.53 0.99
CA LEU A 21 -9.23 10.56 1.95
C LEU A 21 -8.40 11.83 1.81
N ARG A 22 -7.07 11.69 1.67
CA ARG A 22 -6.17 12.82 1.44
C ARG A 22 -6.54 13.58 0.17
N ARG A 23 -6.86 12.87 -0.91
CA ARG A 23 -7.31 13.48 -2.17
C ARG A 23 -8.69 14.14 -2.06
N ALA A 24 -9.55 13.65 -1.17
CA ALA A 24 -10.85 14.25 -0.88
C ALA A 24 -10.78 15.41 0.14
N GLY A 25 -9.60 15.73 0.67
CA GLY A 25 -9.43 16.79 1.68
C GLY A 25 -9.98 16.42 3.06
N VAL A 26 -10.07 15.13 3.38
CA VAL A 26 -10.55 14.63 4.67
C VAL A 26 -9.36 14.23 5.55
N ASP A 27 -9.25 14.84 6.72
CA ASP A 27 -8.23 14.49 7.72
C ASP A 27 -8.50 13.10 8.32
N PHE A 28 -7.44 12.35 8.60
CA PHE A 28 -7.52 11.02 9.23
C PHE A 28 -6.28 10.72 10.07
N ILE A 29 -6.41 9.78 11.00
CA ILE A 29 -5.28 9.16 11.70
C ILE A 29 -5.19 7.70 11.26
N MET A 30 -3.99 7.22 10.96
CA MET A 30 -3.72 5.82 10.65
C MET A 30 -2.91 5.18 11.76
N LEU A 31 -3.35 4.03 12.24
CA LEU A 31 -2.71 3.27 13.32
C LEU A 31 -2.26 1.91 12.78
N GLU A 32 -0.99 1.57 12.97
CA GLU A 32 -0.43 0.26 12.63
C GLU A 32 0.22 -0.35 13.88
N LYS A 33 0.07 -1.66 14.06
CA LYS A 33 0.63 -2.39 15.19
C LYS A 33 2.13 -2.66 15.00
N ALA A 34 2.57 -2.86 13.77
CA ALA A 34 3.97 -3.06 13.43
C ALA A 34 4.74 -1.73 13.32
N ASP A 35 6.06 -1.80 13.44
CA ASP A 35 6.94 -0.62 13.34
C ASP A 35 7.18 -0.14 11.89
N GLN A 36 6.44 -0.69 10.92
CA GLN A 36 6.65 -0.45 9.50
C GLN A 36 5.37 -0.68 8.69
N VAL A 37 5.23 0.07 7.59
CA VAL A 37 4.14 -0.10 6.63
C VAL A 37 4.20 -1.45 5.90
N ALA A 38 3.03 -1.90 5.45
CA ALA A 38 2.83 -3.16 4.73
C ALA A 38 3.46 -4.40 5.41
N PRO A 39 3.29 -4.60 6.73
CA PRO A 39 3.99 -5.66 7.46
C PRO A 39 3.66 -7.07 6.95
N ALA A 40 2.43 -7.31 6.48
CA ALA A 40 2.03 -8.58 5.88
C ALA A 40 2.85 -8.90 4.61
N TRP A 41 3.06 -7.93 3.71
CA TRP A 41 3.89 -8.09 2.51
C TRP A 41 5.35 -8.35 2.84
N ARG A 42 5.83 -7.81 3.96
CA ARG A 42 7.19 -8.03 4.43
C ARG A 42 7.43 -9.43 5.00
N ARG A 43 6.39 -10.05 5.55
CA ARG A 43 6.44 -11.39 6.16
C ARG A 43 6.16 -12.53 5.18
N HIS A 44 5.75 -12.23 3.94
CA HIS A 44 5.58 -13.24 2.91
C HIS A 44 6.91 -13.87 2.46
N TYR A 45 6.81 -15.09 1.95
CA TYR A 45 7.95 -15.86 1.44
C TYR A 45 8.62 -15.14 0.26
N ARG A 46 9.95 -15.27 0.17
CA ARG A 46 10.78 -14.49 -0.78
C ARG A 46 10.40 -14.67 -2.25
N ARG A 47 10.00 -15.88 -2.65
CA ARG A 47 9.67 -16.20 -4.06
C ARG A 47 8.27 -15.74 -4.48
N LEU A 48 7.51 -15.08 -3.61
CA LEU A 48 6.16 -14.61 -3.92
C LEU A 48 6.19 -13.61 -5.07
N HIS A 49 5.27 -13.79 -6.01
CA HIS A 49 4.91 -12.81 -7.03
C HIS A 49 3.41 -12.54 -6.93
N LEU A 50 2.97 -11.38 -7.41
CA LEU A 50 1.55 -11.13 -7.61
C LEU A 50 0.95 -12.21 -8.53
N HIS A 51 -0.22 -12.72 -8.18
CA HIS A 51 -1.00 -13.59 -9.06
C HIS A 51 -1.85 -12.79 -10.05
N THR A 52 -2.06 -11.51 -9.76
CA THR A 52 -2.69 -10.52 -10.63
C THR A 52 -1.63 -9.70 -11.37
N VAL A 53 -1.99 -9.18 -12.54
CA VAL A 53 -1.10 -8.28 -13.28
C VAL A 53 -0.96 -6.94 -12.57
N LYS A 54 0.17 -6.24 -12.78
CA LYS A 54 0.47 -4.97 -12.10
C LYS A 54 -0.60 -3.90 -12.27
N SER A 55 -1.26 -3.85 -13.43
CA SER A 55 -2.35 -2.90 -13.71
C SER A 55 -3.59 -3.12 -12.82
N PHE A 56 -3.86 -4.35 -12.38
CA PHE A 56 -4.97 -4.66 -11.47
C PHE A 56 -4.59 -4.60 -10.00
N SER A 57 -3.32 -4.36 -9.69
CA SER A 57 -2.79 -4.41 -8.32
C SER A 57 -2.24 -3.07 -7.84
N SER A 58 -2.21 -2.06 -8.71
CA SER A 58 -1.75 -0.72 -8.35
C SER A 58 -2.74 -0.09 -7.36
N LEU A 59 -2.21 0.58 -6.34
CA LEU A 59 -3.00 1.41 -5.43
C LEU A 59 -3.48 2.68 -6.15
N PRO A 60 -4.53 3.33 -5.61
CA PRO A 60 -5.12 4.50 -6.23
C PRO A 60 -4.06 5.58 -6.55
N PHE A 61 -4.13 6.11 -7.77
CA PHE A 61 -3.40 7.31 -8.24
C PHE A 61 -1.93 7.11 -8.56
N VAL A 62 -1.34 6.00 -8.15
CA VAL A 62 0.07 5.70 -8.40
C VAL A 62 0.17 4.32 -9.06
N PRO A 63 0.30 4.24 -10.39
CA PRO A 63 0.52 2.96 -11.04
C PRO A 63 1.87 2.35 -10.62
N PHE A 64 2.00 1.03 -10.70
CA PHE A 64 3.31 0.41 -10.62
C PHE A 64 4.24 0.98 -11.72
N PRO A 65 5.55 1.15 -11.44
CA PRO A 65 6.52 1.61 -12.43
C PRO A 65 6.50 0.79 -13.74
N SER A 66 6.81 1.45 -14.85
CA SER A 66 6.79 0.82 -16.18
C SER A 66 7.79 -0.32 -16.30
N ASP A 67 8.95 -0.21 -15.62
CA ASP A 67 10.03 -1.20 -15.56
C ASP A 67 9.72 -2.43 -14.67
N HIS A 68 8.63 -2.41 -13.89
CA HIS A 68 8.21 -3.56 -13.11
C HIS A 68 7.62 -4.66 -14.01
N PRO A 69 7.90 -5.94 -13.74
CA PRO A 69 7.38 -7.05 -14.53
C PRO A 69 5.85 -7.13 -14.43
N ARG A 70 5.21 -7.85 -15.36
CA ARG A 70 3.76 -8.04 -15.39
C ARG A 70 3.21 -8.57 -14.08
N TYR A 71 3.88 -9.57 -13.50
CA TYR A 71 3.62 -10.14 -12.17
C TYR A 71 4.75 -9.70 -11.24
N VAL A 72 4.44 -8.80 -10.31
CA VAL A 72 5.47 -8.09 -9.54
C VAL A 72 6.00 -8.99 -8.41
N PRO A 73 7.32 -9.17 -8.25
CA PRO A 73 7.89 -9.92 -7.13
C PRO A 73 7.66 -9.18 -5.81
N ARG A 74 7.59 -9.92 -4.71
CA ARG A 74 7.29 -9.40 -3.37
C ARG A 74 8.19 -8.25 -2.95
N GLU A 75 9.50 -8.29 -3.24
CA GLU A 75 10.40 -7.18 -2.90
C GLU A 75 10.01 -5.87 -3.60
N LYS A 76 9.59 -5.96 -4.87
CA LYS A 76 9.13 -4.80 -5.66
C LYS A 76 7.76 -4.30 -5.20
N VAL A 77 6.87 -5.18 -4.75
CA VAL A 77 5.60 -4.78 -4.12
C VAL A 77 5.86 -4.00 -2.83
N VAL A 78 6.80 -4.48 -1.98
CA VAL A 78 7.17 -3.79 -0.74
C VAL A 78 7.76 -2.41 -1.05
N ALA A 79 8.70 -2.32 -1.99
CA ALA A 79 9.28 -1.04 -2.39
C ALA A 79 8.25 -0.05 -2.94
N TYR A 80 7.27 -0.54 -3.71
CA TYR A 80 6.15 0.26 -4.19
C TYR A 80 5.27 0.77 -3.05
N LEU A 81 4.94 -0.08 -2.06
CA LEU A 81 4.13 0.33 -0.90
C LEU A 81 4.87 1.33 0.00
N ASP A 82 6.20 1.22 0.10
CA ASP A 82 7.03 2.20 0.83
C ASP A 82 7.06 3.57 0.13
N ALA A 83 7.16 3.58 -1.20
CA ALA A 83 7.12 4.82 -1.97
C ALA A 83 5.71 5.45 -2.01
N TYR A 84 4.68 4.65 -1.73
CA TYR A 84 3.28 5.10 -1.71
C TYR A 84 2.88 5.77 -0.38
N ALA A 85 3.45 5.28 0.72
CA ALA A 85 3.20 5.78 2.07
C ALA A 85 3.83 7.16 2.29
#